data_AF-A0A519ZA41-F1
#
_entry.id   AF-A0A519ZA41-F1
#
_cell.length_a   1.000
_cell.length_b   1.000
_cell.length_c   1.000
_cell.angle_alpha   90.00
_cell.angle_beta   90.00
_cell.angle_gamma   90.00
#
_symmetry.space_group_name_H-M   'P 1'
#
loop_
_entity.id
_entity.type
_entity.pdbx_description
1 polymer ?
#
loop_
_entity_poly.entity_id
_entity_poly.type
_entity_poly.pdbx_seq_one_letter_code
_entity_poly.pdbx_strand_id
1 'polypeptide(L)'
;MTGPRAHKAGRLSAWGYCGVVLALTAVGIGTAMALRPAFAFTVRDLLGLETPRLAAPNSFYMVRVQPLFTQHCASCHGSRMEKGDLRLDSFAATLRGGKNGAVVLP
;
A
#
# COMPACT_ATOMS: atom_id res chain seq x y z
N MET A 1 38.34 -50.86 1.24
CA MET A 1 36.88 -50.88 1.46
C MET A 1 36.50 -49.65 2.27
N THR A 2 36.40 -48.48 1.63
CA THR A 2 35.99 -47.23 2.28
C THR A 2 34.53 -46.97 1.91
N GLY A 3 33.62 -47.15 2.87
CA GLY A 3 32.19 -46.93 2.66
C GLY A 3 31.85 -45.47 2.32
N PRO A 4 30.74 -45.21 1.64
CA PRO A 4 30.36 -43.86 1.22
C PRO A 4 30.04 -42.98 2.44
N ARG A 5 30.68 -41.81 2.50
CA ARG A 5 30.38 -40.79 3.51
C ARG A 5 28.97 -40.28 3.28
N ALA A 6 28.06 -40.57 4.20
CA ALA A 6 26.73 -40.00 4.22
C ALA A 6 26.82 -38.48 4.42
N HIS A 7 26.60 -37.70 3.37
CA HIS A 7 26.42 -36.27 3.47
C HIS A 7 25.15 -36.00 4.30
N LYS A 8 25.31 -35.49 5.53
CA LYS A 8 24.19 -34.99 6.33
C LYS A 8 23.57 -33.81 5.58
N ALA A 9 22.52 -34.06 4.80
CA ALA A 9 21.67 -33.00 4.29
C ALA A 9 21.08 -32.25 5.50
N GLY A 10 21.59 -31.04 5.75
CA GLY A 10 21.20 -30.22 6.89
C GLY A 10 19.73 -29.82 6.77
N ARG A 11 18.84 -30.59 7.42
CA ARG A 11 17.45 -30.19 7.60
C ARG A 11 17.47 -29.01 8.58
N LEU A 12 17.04 -27.85 8.11
CA LEU A 12 16.85 -26.65 8.94
C LEU A 12 15.95 -27.03 10.11
N SER A 13 16.33 -26.64 11.33
CA SER A 13 15.46 -26.81 12.50
C SER A 13 14.16 -26.04 12.28
N ALA A 14 13.06 -26.47 12.92
CA ALA A 14 11.77 -25.78 12.78
C ALA A 14 11.88 -24.27 13.08
N TRP A 15 12.72 -23.90 14.04
CA TRP A 15 12.99 -22.50 14.37
C TRP A 15 13.83 -21.79 13.31
N GLY A 16 14.82 -22.47 12.72
CA GLY A 16 15.59 -21.95 11.59
C GLY A 16 14.74 -21.73 10.34
N TYR A 17 13.82 -22.65 10.03
CA TYR A 17 12.85 -22.48 8.94
C TYR A 17 11.93 -21.28 9.20
N CYS A 18 11.37 -21.18 10.41
CA CYS A 18 10.48 -20.07 10.77
C CYS A 18 11.20 -18.71 10.68
N GLY A 19 12.44 -18.63 11.16
CA GLY A 19 13.27 -17.43 11.06
C GLY A 19 13.55 -17.02 9.61
N VAL A 20 13.89 -17.98 8.73
CA VAL A 20 14.13 -17.70 7.30
C VAL A 20 12.85 -17.23 6.62
N VAL A 21 11.70 -17.87 6.87
CA VAL A 21 10.42 -17.46 6.30
C VAL A 21 10.05 -16.04 6.74
N LEU A 22 10.20 -15.72 8.03
CA LEU A 22 9.92 -14.37 8.55
C LEU A 22 10.85 -13.31 7.95
N ALA A 23 12.14 -13.62 7.76
CA ALA A 23 13.08 -12.71 7.12
C ALA A 23 12.69 -12.45 5.66
N LEU A 24 12.35 -13.50 4.91
CA LEU A 24 11.94 -13.38 3.51
C LEU A 24 10.63 -12.58 3.35
N THR A 25 9.65 -12.79 4.22
CA THR A 25 8.39 -12.03 4.17
C THR A 25 8.61 -10.56 4.55
N ALA A 26 9.42 -10.26 5.57
CA ALA A 26 9.76 -8.90 5.95
C ALA A 26 10.46 -8.14 4.80
N VAL A 27 11.41 -8.79 4.10
CA VAL A 27 12.08 -8.22 2.93
C VAL A 27 11.09 -7.99 1.78
N GLY A 28 10.18 -8.94 1.53
CA GLY A 28 9.15 -8.81 0.51
C GLY A 28 8.18 -7.65 0.77
N ILE A 29 7.70 -7.50 2.00
CA ILE A 29 6.81 -6.41 2.39
C ILE A 29 7.55 -5.07 2.31
N GLY A 30 8.80 -5.00 2.81
CA GLY A 30 9.61 -3.79 2.77
C GLY A 30 9.91 -3.32 1.33
N THR A 31 10.27 -4.24 0.44
CA THR A 31 10.49 -3.93 -0.99
C THR A 31 9.20 -3.51 -1.69
N ALA A 32 8.07 -4.17 -1.41
CA ALA A 32 6.77 -3.76 -1.93
C ALA A 32 6.35 -2.36 -1.47
N MET A 33 6.55 -2.02 -0.19
CA MET A 33 6.30 -0.66 0.33
C MET A 33 7.21 0.38 -0.31
N ALA A 34 8.49 0.06 -0.56
CA ALA A 34 9.43 0.99 -1.20
C ALA A 34 9.08 1.28 -2.67
N LEU A 35 8.61 0.28 -3.41
CA LEU A 35 8.36 0.40 -4.86
C LEU A 35 6.92 0.78 -5.21
N ARG A 36 5.96 0.66 -4.28
CA ARG A 36 4.54 0.88 -4.52
C ARG A 36 3.97 1.84 -3.46
N PRO A 37 3.96 3.17 -3.71
CA PRO A 37 3.54 4.15 -2.70
C PRO A 37 2.08 3.96 -2.24
N ALA A 38 1.20 3.45 -3.11
CA ALA A 38 -0.17 3.09 -2.74
C ALA A 38 -0.22 1.96 -1.69
N PHE A 39 0.66 0.96 -1.79
CA PHE A 39 0.75 -0.14 -0.82
C PHE A 39 1.36 0.34 0.51
N ALA A 40 2.35 1.23 0.47
CA ALA A 40 2.89 1.84 1.68
C ALA A 40 1.82 2.66 2.42
N PHE A 41 0.99 3.41 1.68
CA PHE A 41 -0.13 4.15 2.28
C PHE A 41 -1.12 3.22 2.98
N THR A 42 -1.58 2.15 2.32
CA THR A 42 -2.58 1.24 2.92
C THR A 42 -2.04 0.55 4.17
N VAL A 43 -0.78 0.14 4.18
CA VAL A 43 -0.14 -0.46 5.37
C VAL A 43 -0.03 0.56 6.51
N ARG A 44 0.34 1.83 6.22
CA ARG A 44 0.45 2.89 7.24
C ARG A 44 -0.91 3.27 7.83
N ASP A 45 -1.93 3.36 6.98
CA ASP A 45 -3.31 3.62 7.37
C ASP A 45 -3.85 2.51 8.27
N LEU A 46 -3.64 1.24 7.88
CA LEU A 46 -4.08 0.07 8.66
C LEU A 46 -3.38 -0.04 10.01
N LEU A 47 -2.11 0.41 10.10
CA LEU A 47 -1.36 0.48 11.35
C LEU A 47 -1.65 1.76 12.17
N GLY A 48 -2.47 2.68 11.66
CA GLY A 48 -2.77 3.96 12.33
C GLY A 48 -1.58 4.92 12.41
N LEU A 49 -0.58 4.75 11.54
CA LEU A 49 0.62 5.58 11.48
C LEU A 49 0.48 6.78 10.53
N GLU A 50 -0.61 6.83 9.76
CA GLU A 50 -0.87 7.93 8.84
C GLU A 50 -1.54 9.10 9.57
N THR A 51 -0.98 10.30 9.41
CA THR A 51 -1.66 11.52 9.88
C THR A 51 -2.85 11.82 8.96
N PRO A 52 -4.04 12.09 9.51
CA PRO A 52 -5.23 12.31 8.70
C PRO A 52 -5.04 13.54 7.80
N ARG A 53 -4.92 13.31 6.49
CA ARG A 53 -4.85 14.39 5.49
C ARG A 53 -6.26 14.90 5.20
N LEU A 54 -6.64 15.96 5.91
CA LEU A 54 -7.92 16.64 5.73
C LEU A 54 -7.70 18.00 5.07
N ALA A 55 -8.54 18.32 4.09
CA ALA A 55 -8.62 19.67 3.56
C ALA A 55 -9.40 20.55 4.54
N ALA A 56 -8.96 21.80 4.75
CA ALA A 56 -9.74 22.75 5.52
C ALA A 56 -11.13 22.94 4.89
N PRO A 57 -12.23 22.99 5.67
CA PRO A 57 -13.59 23.02 5.12
C PRO A 57 -13.86 24.17 4.12
N ASN A 58 -13.18 25.31 4.30
CA ASN A 58 -13.27 26.49 3.46
C ASN A 58 -12.12 26.62 2.44
N SER A 59 -11.31 25.57 2.27
CA SER A 59 -10.25 25.55 1.26
C SER A 59 -10.83 25.56 -0.15
N PHE A 60 -10.05 26.04 -1.11
CA PHE A 60 -10.40 25.98 -2.53
C PHE A 60 -10.76 24.55 -2.98
N TYR A 61 -10.04 23.54 -2.48
CA TYR A 61 -10.33 22.14 -2.78
C TYR A 61 -11.76 21.76 -2.34
N MET A 62 -12.11 21.97 -1.07
CA MET A 62 -13.43 21.57 -0.56
C MET A 62 -14.57 22.33 -1.24
N VAL A 63 -14.38 23.62 -1.55
CA VAL A 63 -15.43 24.47 -2.10
C VAL A 63 -15.57 24.33 -3.62
N ARG A 64 -14.46 24.09 -4.34
CA ARG A 64 -14.45 24.17 -5.82
C ARG A 64 -14.12 22.85 -6.50
N VAL A 65 -13.23 22.03 -5.92
CA VAL A 65 -12.75 20.80 -6.56
C VAL A 65 -13.61 19.60 -6.16
N GLN A 66 -13.85 19.42 -4.87
CA GLN A 66 -14.58 18.27 -4.35
C GLN A 66 -16.02 18.13 -4.89
N PRO A 67 -16.80 19.22 -5.09
CA PRO A 67 -18.12 19.08 -5.69
C PRO A 67 -18.06 18.54 -7.13
N LEU A 68 -17.05 18.95 -7.91
CA LEU A 68 -16.86 18.47 -9.28
C LEU A 68 -16.51 16.98 -9.29
N PHE A 69 -15.62 16.53 -8.40
CA PHE A 69 -15.29 15.11 -8.28
C PHE A 69 -16.50 14.28 -7.83
N THR A 70 -17.25 14.78 -6.85
CA THR A 70 -18.46 14.12 -6.37
C THR A 70 -19.51 13.96 -7.49
N GLN A 71 -19.70 15.00 -8.31
CA GLN A 71 -20.70 15.00 -9.38
C GLN A 71 -20.29 14.18 -10.60
N HIS A 72 -19.01 14.20 -10.99
CA HIS A 72 -18.58 13.69 -12.29
C HIS A 72 -17.66 12.47 -12.22
N CYS A 73 -16.97 12.24 -11.10
CA CYS A 73 -15.90 11.24 -11.03
C CYS A 73 -16.18 10.13 -10.00
N ALA A 74 -16.82 10.46 -8.88
CA ALA A 74 -17.02 9.56 -7.75
C ALA A 74 -17.93 8.35 -8.07
N SER A 75 -18.69 8.39 -9.17
CA SER A 75 -19.47 7.25 -9.65
C SER A 75 -18.59 6.04 -10.03
N CYS A 76 -17.36 6.28 -10.51
CA CYS A 76 -16.38 5.24 -10.84
C CYS A 76 -15.09 5.30 -10.00
N HIS A 77 -14.83 6.42 -9.33
CA HIS A 77 -13.64 6.68 -8.51
C HIS A 77 -14.04 7.15 -7.11
N GLY A 78 -14.94 6.42 -6.46
CA GLY A 78 -15.43 6.73 -5.11
C GLY A 78 -15.47 5.49 -4.22
N SER A 79 -16.00 5.63 -3.00
CA SER A 79 -16.03 4.53 -2.02
C SER A 79 -16.77 3.27 -2.49
N ARG A 80 -17.80 3.42 -3.33
CA ARG A 80 -18.57 2.28 -3.87
C ARG A 80 -17.85 1.56 -5.01
N MET A 81 -17.06 2.29 -5.79
CA MET A 81 -16.35 1.75 -6.95
C MET A 81 -15.04 2.50 -7.12
N GLU A 82 -13.92 1.78 -6.99
CA GLU A 82 -12.56 2.31 -7.04
C GLU A 82 -11.87 1.83 -8.32
N LYS A 83 -12.36 2.29 -9.48
CA LYS A 83 -11.81 1.87 -10.77
C LYS A 83 -10.36 2.34 -10.88
N GLY A 84 -9.47 1.41 -11.22
CA GLY A 84 -8.05 1.72 -11.38
C GLY A 84 -7.36 2.13 -10.07
N ASP A 85 -7.85 1.62 -8.94
CA ASP A 85 -7.26 1.88 -7.60
C ASP A 85 -7.25 3.37 -7.23
N LEU A 86 -8.14 4.17 -7.84
CA LEU A 86 -8.20 5.62 -7.67
C LEU A 86 -9.51 6.03 -7.01
N ARG A 87 -9.39 6.86 -5.97
CA ARG A 87 -10.50 7.47 -5.24
C ARG A 87 -10.37 8.99 -5.18
N LEU A 88 -11.45 9.67 -5.56
CA LEU A 88 -11.58 11.13 -5.65
C LEU A 88 -12.73 11.66 -4.76
N ASP A 89 -13.30 10.79 -3.92
CA ASP A 89 -14.38 11.12 -2.99
C ASP A 89 -13.87 11.72 -1.67
N SER A 90 -12.56 11.81 -1.47
CA SER A 90 -11.95 12.48 -0.32
C SER A 90 -10.60 13.10 -0.67
N PHE A 91 -10.19 14.10 0.10
CA PHE A 91 -8.91 14.78 -0.09
C PHE A 91 -7.72 13.82 0.09
N ALA A 92 -7.71 13.04 1.17
CA ALA A 92 -6.67 12.05 1.43
C ALA A 92 -6.53 11.04 0.29
N ALA A 93 -7.65 10.54 -0.24
CA ALA A 93 -7.64 9.58 -1.33
C ALA A 93 -7.16 10.20 -2.66
N THR A 94 -7.54 11.46 -2.93
CA THR A 94 -7.06 12.19 -4.10
C THR A 94 -5.54 12.32 -4.10
N LEU A 95 -4.95 12.62 -2.94
CA LEU A 95 -3.50 12.73 -2.79
C LEU A 95 -2.78 11.38 -2.82
N ARG A 96 -3.45 10.29 -2.42
CA ARG A 96 -2.89 8.93 -2.53
C ARG A 96 -2.60 8.56 -3.99
N GLY A 97 -3.43 9.06 -4.91
CA GLY A 97 -3.36 8.71 -6.31
C GLY A 97 -3.98 7.33 -6.59
N GLY A 98 -3.68 6.78 -7.76
CA GLY A 98 -4.22 5.50 -8.20
C GLY A 98 -3.15 4.51 -8.63
N LYS A 99 -3.57 3.47 -9.37
CA LYS A 99 -2.66 2.41 -9.86
C LYS A 99 -1.45 2.94 -10.66
N ASN A 100 -1.59 4.11 -11.27
CA ASN A 100 -0.56 4.75 -12.10
C ASN A 100 0.30 5.75 -11.30
N GLY A 101 0.11 5.83 -9.98
CA GLY A 101 0.80 6.77 -9.10
C GLY A 101 -0.01 8.02 -8.77
N ALA A 102 0.69 9.07 -8.35
CA ALA A 102 0.10 10.34 -7.95
C ALA A 102 -0.64 11.00 -9.12
N VAL A 103 -1.86 11.49 -8.86
CA VAL A 103 -2.67 12.21 -9.85
C VAL A 103 -2.55 13.73 -9.64
N VAL A 104 -2.27 14.16 -8.42
CA VAL A 104 -2.02 15.55 -8.05
C VAL A 104 -0.54 15.67 -7.69
N LEU A 105 0.15 16.58 -8.38
CA LEU A 105 1.53 16.95 -8.09
C LEU A 105 1.54 18.35 -7.46
N PRO A 106 2.43 18.62 -6.49
CA PRO A 106 2.58 19.93 -5.86
C PRO A 106 3.11 21.01 -6.82
#